data_AF-A0A0L7LTS7-F1
#
_entry.id   AF-A0A0L7LTS7-F1
#
_cell.length_a   1.000
_cell.length_b   1.000
_cell.length_c   1.000
_cell.angle_alpha   90.00
_cell.angle_beta   90.00
_cell.angle_gamma   90.00
#
_symmetry.space_group_name_H-M   'P 1'
#
loop_
_entity.id
_entity.type
_entity.pdbx_description
1 polymer ?
#
loop_
_entity_poly.entity_id
_entity_poly.type
_entity_poly.pdbx_seq_one_letter_code
_entity_poly.pdbx_strand_id
1 'polypeptide(L)'
;MMHTLTTDYNLRVISEKDSNRMDEKLFFIQLAGRWRKSLLAISMFRSRGDIVYKCTVRLLEDPEILECEFHPSYKGKYLLEYVCQQLNLTETDYFGLRYVDCNGQRHWLHLAKLILKQVKDASPILFSFRVKFYPPNPLLLKEDATRFQIYLQLKRDLAHGRLFCTFNEAAMLGALTIQ
;
A
#
# COMPACT_ATOMS: atom_id res chain seq x y z
N MET A 1 -32.84 -52.41 -40.03
CA MET A 1 -31.40 -52.73 -40.21
C MET A 1 -30.65 -51.42 -39.92
N MET A 2 -30.40 -50.97 -38.69
CA MET A 2 -29.86 -51.57 -37.46
C MET A 2 -28.38 -52.01 -37.56
N HIS A 3 -27.57 -51.42 -36.64
CA HIS A 3 -26.21 -51.74 -36.16
C HIS A 3 -24.99 -51.27 -36.99
N THR A 4 -24.17 -50.30 -36.56
CA THR A 4 -23.17 -50.18 -35.43
C THR A 4 -21.91 -51.02 -35.58
N LEU A 5 -20.72 -50.39 -35.43
CA LEU A 5 -19.53 -50.74 -34.62
C LEU A 5 -18.48 -49.57 -34.75
N THR A 6 -18.13 -48.74 -33.74
CA THR A 6 -16.99 -48.83 -32.75
C THR A 6 -15.63 -49.19 -33.36
N THR A 7 -14.45 -48.57 -33.14
CA THR A 7 -13.73 -47.97 -31.96
C THR A 7 -12.54 -47.10 -32.48
N ASP A 8 -12.28 -45.89 -31.95
CA ASP A 8 -11.25 -45.49 -30.95
C ASP A 8 -9.75 -45.64 -31.32
N TYR A 9 -8.99 -44.52 -31.30
CA TYR A 9 -7.64 -44.40 -30.69
C TYR A 9 -7.23 -42.91 -30.51
N ASN A 10 -6.74 -42.63 -29.30
CA ASN A 10 -6.46 -41.35 -28.65
C ASN A 10 -5.09 -40.69 -28.98
N LEU A 11 -4.96 -39.43 -28.51
CA LEU A 11 -3.75 -38.68 -28.08
C LEU A 11 -3.00 -37.78 -29.08
N ARG A 12 -3.13 -36.45 -28.92
CA ARG A 12 -2.24 -35.58 -28.12
C ARG A 12 -2.72 -34.12 -28.12
N VAL A 13 -3.19 -33.69 -26.96
CA VAL A 13 -3.27 -32.28 -26.51
C VAL A 13 -1.91 -31.89 -25.93
N ILE A 14 -1.57 -30.58 -25.95
CA ILE A 14 -0.42 -29.81 -25.41
C ILE A 14 0.20 -29.01 -26.58
N SER A 15 0.44 -27.70 -26.59
CA SER A 15 0.46 -26.63 -25.57
C SER A 15 0.53 -25.30 -26.32
N GLU A 16 -0.27 -24.30 -25.95
CA GLU A 16 0.12 -22.88 -26.04
C GLU A 16 -0.88 -22.01 -25.27
N LYS A 17 -0.92 -22.15 -23.94
CA LYS A 17 -1.63 -21.19 -23.09
C LYS A 17 -1.16 -21.23 -21.63
N ASP A 18 0.14 -21.15 -21.43
CA ASP A 18 0.74 -20.80 -20.15
C ASP A 18 1.50 -19.48 -20.30
N SER A 19 0.91 -18.38 -19.83
CA SER A 19 1.61 -17.25 -19.21
C SER A 19 0.61 -16.12 -18.90
N ASN A 20 -0.13 -16.25 -17.80
CA ASN A 20 -0.50 -15.14 -16.89
C ASN A 20 -1.42 -15.60 -15.76
N ARG A 21 -1.14 -16.78 -15.18
CA ARG A 21 -1.64 -17.11 -13.86
C ARG A 21 -0.47 -16.91 -12.91
N MET A 22 -0.35 -15.69 -12.37
CA MET A 22 0.45 -15.46 -11.17
C MET A 22 -0.05 -16.44 -10.12
N ASP A 23 0.71 -17.52 -9.93
CA ASP A 23 0.36 -18.58 -8.99
C ASP A 23 0.17 -17.96 -7.61
N GLU A 24 -1.00 -18.19 -6.99
CA GLU A 24 -1.26 -17.80 -5.60
C GLU A 24 -0.13 -18.28 -4.67
N LYS A 25 0.53 -19.38 -5.02
CA LYS A 25 1.71 -19.89 -4.30
C LYS A 25 2.93 -18.96 -4.37
N LEU A 26 3.18 -18.29 -5.50
CA LEU A 26 4.24 -17.28 -5.61
C LEU A 26 3.89 -16.04 -4.80
N PHE A 27 2.61 -15.64 -4.76
CA PHE A 27 2.13 -14.57 -3.87
C PHE A 27 2.38 -14.90 -2.40
N PHE A 28 2.05 -16.12 -1.95
CA PHE A 28 2.32 -16.57 -0.58
C PHE A 28 3.82 -16.74 -0.26
N ILE A 29 4.64 -17.18 -1.20
CA ILE A 29 6.11 -17.28 -1.03
C ILE A 29 6.73 -15.87 -0.96
N GLN A 30 6.23 -14.92 -1.74
CA GLN A 30 6.69 -13.54 -1.75
C GLN A 30 6.24 -12.79 -0.48
N LEU A 31 5.02 -13.03 0.00
CA LEU A 31 4.57 -12.64 1.34
C LEU A 31 5.47 -13.26 2.41
N ALA A 32 5.66 -14.58 2.43
CA ALA A 32 6.45 -15.29 3.46
C ALA A 32 7.93 -14.83 3.51
N GLY A 33 8.55 -14.58 2.34
CA GLY A 33 9.88 -13.99 2.25
C GLY A 33 9.96 -12.54 2.74
N ARG A 34 8.87 -11.77 2.58
CA ARG A 34 8.73 -10.39 3.03
C ARG A 34 8.45 -10.28 4.53
N TRP A 35 7.69 -11.22 5.10
CA TRP A 35 7.57 -11.42 6.55
C TRP A 35 8.92 -11.79 7.18
N ARG A 36 9.77 -12.57 6.53
CA ARG A 36 11.13 -12.87 7.02
C ARG A 36 12.01 -11.63 7.14
N LYS A 37 11.96 -10.68 6.19
CA LYS A 37 12.71 -9.40 6.31
C LYS A 37 12.10 -8.47 7.36
N SER A 38 10.77 -8.42 7.48
CA SER A 38 10.09 -7.65 8.52
C SER A 38 10.36 -8.23 9.92
N LEU A 39 10.36 -9.56 10.06
CA LEU A 39 10.72 -10.27 11.28
C LEU A 39 12.22 -10.18 11.58
N LEU A 40 13.10 -10.05 10.58
CA LEU A 40 14.53 -9.77 10.80
C LEU A 40 14.76 -8.33 11.27
N ALA A 41 14.03 -7.36 10.72
CA ALA A 41 14.04 -5.98 11.19
C ALA A 41 13.47 -5.87 12.63
N ILE A 42 12.42 -6.63 12.95
CA ILE A 42 11.84 -6.70 14.31
C ILE A 42 12.74 -7.51 15.26
N SER A 43 13.38 -8.59 14.80
CA SER A 43 14.21 -9.46 15.65
C SER A 43 15.62 -8.93 15.89
N MET A 44 16.12 -7.95 15.10
CA MET A 44 17.35 -7.23 15.41
C MET A 44 17.27 -6.38 16.70
N PHE A 45 16.08 -6.14 17.25
CA PHE A 45 15.87 -5.18 18.35
C PHE A 45 15.65 -5.77 19.74
N ARG A 46 15.69 -7.09 19.92
CA ARG A 46 15.52 -7.68 21.27
C ARG A 46 16.83 -7.71 22.08
N SER A 47 17.58 -6.61 22.09
CA SER A 47 18.49 -6.31 23.21
C SER A 47 17.68 -5.72 24.36
N ARG A 48 17.83 -6.29 25.56
CA ARG A 48 17.16 -5.84 26.79
C ARG A 48 17.43 -4.34 27.03
N GLY A 49 16.45 -3.46 26.77
CA GLY A 49 16.45 -2.08 27.28
C GLY A 49 16.16 -0.95 26.29
N ASP A 50 15.97 -1.20 24.98
CA ASP A 50 15.71 -0.12 24.02
C ASP A 50 14.29 0.46 24.16
N ILE A 51 14.20 1.78 24.32
CA ILE A 51 12.93 2.51 24.37
C ILE A 51 12.34 2.54 22.96
N VAL A 52 11.18 1.91 22.77
CA VAL A 52 10.43 1.91 21.51
C VAL A 52 9.13 2.68 21.66
N TYR A 53 8.80 3.48 20.64
CA TYR A 53 7.55 4.23 20.57
C TYR A 53 6.57 3.52 19.64
N LYS A 54 5.33 3.36 20.10
CA LYS A 54 4.23 2.82 19.29
C LYS A 54 3.55 3.94 18.52
N CYS A 55 3.20 3.66 17.27
CA CYS A 55 2.37 4.54 16.46
C CYS A 55 1.46 3.74 15.53
N THR A 56 0.38 4.38 15.11
CA THR A 56 -0.57 3.82 14.15
C THR A 56 -0.51 4.60 12.85
N VAL A 57 -0.52 3.90 11.72
CA VAL A 57 -0.63 4.51 10.39
C VAL A 57 -1.98 4.13 9.80
N ARG A 58 -2.84 5.12 9.54
CA ARG A 58 -4.06 4.93 8.74
C ARG A 58 -3.68 4.83 7.27
N LEU A 59 -4.06 3.74 6.63
CA LEU A 59 -3.82 3.52 5.22
C LEU A 59 -4.84 4.28 4.36
N LEU A 60 -4.83 4.05 3.06
CA LEU A 60 -5.77 4.66 2.11
C LEU A 60 -7.07 3.86 2.00
N GLU A 61 -7.01 2.56 2.25
CA GLU A 61 -8.17 1.69 2.34
C GLU A 61 -8.79 1.86 3.74
N ASP A 62 -9.97 2.46 3.84
CA ASP A 62 -10.67 2.59 5.12
C ASP A 62 -11.36 1.24 5.43
N PRO A 63 -11.26 0.67 6.66
CA PRO A 63 -10.67 1.21 7.89
C PRO A 63 -9.26 0.66 8.22
N GLU A 64 -8.48 0.23 7.23
CA GLU A 64 -7.22 -0.48 7.46
C GLU A 64 -6.19 0.40 8.19
N ILE A 65 -5.62 -0.16 9.25
CA ILE A 65 -4.58 0.46 10.07
C ILE A 65 -3.37 -0.45 10.17
N LEU A 66 -2.20 0.17 10.19
CA LEU A 66 -0.93 -0.51 10.40
C LEU A 66 -0.34 -0.05 11.73
N GLU A 67 -0.17 -0.99 12.66
CA GLU A 67 0.54 -0.77 13.91
C GLU A 67 2.06 -0.84 13.65
N CYS A 68 2.78 0.17 14.11
CA CYS A 68 4.21 0.32 13.88
C CYS A 68 4.92 0.66 15.19
N GLU A 69 6.19 0.27 15.27
CA GLU A 69 7.10 0.66 16.34
C GLU A 69 8.33 1.32 15.74
N PHE A 70 8.85 2.37 16.41
CA PHE A 70 10.07 3.03 15.98
C PHE A 70 10.95 3.43 17.17
N HIS A 71 12.26 3.42 16.94
CA HIS A 71 13.24 3.88 17.91
C HIS A 71 13.33 5.42 17.89
N PRO A 72 13.53 6.12 19.03
CA PRO A 72 13.59 7.58 19.09
C PRO A 72 14.65 8.23 18.19
N SER A 73 15.72 7.50 17.84
CA SER A 73 16.77 7.96 16.91
C SER A 73 16.37 7.88 15.43
N TYR A 74 15.20 7.32 15.10
CA TYR A 74 14.79 7.13 13.72
C TYR A 74 14.23 8.40 13.07
N LYS A 75 14.56 8.55 11.79
CA LYS A 75 14.08 9.65 10.94
C LYS A 75 12.76 9.27 10.27
N GLY A 76 11.99 10.26 9.83
CA GLY A 76 10.71 10.04 9.15
C GLY A 76 10.81 9.14 7.91
N LYS A 77 11.97 9.14 7.24
CA LYS A 77 12.27 8.25 6.11
C LYS A 77 12.06 6.77 6.47
N TYR A 78 12.55 6.33 7.63
CA TYR A 78 12.43 4.94 8.08
C TYR A 78 10.95 4.49 8.13
N LEU A 79 10.10 5.32 8.73
CA LEU A 79 8.69 4.97 8.89
C LEU A 79 7.98 4.92 7.54
N LEU A 80 8.24 5.88 6.63
CA LEU A 80 7.67 5.85 5.29
C LEU A 80 8.13 4.61 4.51
N GLU A 81 9.42 4.29 4.52
CA GLU A 81 9.97 3.10 3.85
C GLU A 81 9.35 1.81 4.40
N TYR A 82 9.17 1.72 5.72
CA TYR A 82 8.49 0.58 6.34
C TYR A 82 7.06 0.43 5.83
N VAL A 83 6.26 1.50 5.82
CA VAL A 83 4.87 1.46 5.32
C VAL A 83 4.84 1.08 3.83
N CYS A 84 5.70 1.69 3.01
CA CYS A 84 5.81 1.36 1.60
C CYS A 84 6.19 -0.11 1.38
N GLN A 85 7.10 -0.67 2.18
CA GLN A 85 7.44 -2.08 2.13
C GLN A 85 6.26 -2.99 2.50
N GLN A 86 5.45 -2.63 3.50
CA GLN A 86 4.23 -3.38 3.83
C GLN A 86 3.24 -3.38 2.67
N LEU A 87 3.12 -2.26 1.96
CA LEU A 87 2.25 -2.10 0.79
C LEU A 87 2.86 -2.59 -0.54
N ASN A 88 4.08 -3.11 -0.53
CA ASN A 88 4.84 -3.51 -1.72
C ASN A 88 5.10 -2.39 -2.74
N LEU A 89 5.31 -1.15 -2.26
CA LEU A 89 5.56 0.01 -3.10
C LEU A 89 7.05 0.22 -3.31
N THR A 90 7.49 0.24 -4.57
CA THR A 90 8.86 0.61 -4.97
C THR A 90 8.97 2.09 -5.33
N GLU A 91 7.93 2.66 -5.93
CA GLU A 91 7.85 4.07 -6.33
C GLU A 91 7.42 4.97 -5.15
N THR A 92 8.27 5.06 -4.12
CA THR A 92 7.91 5.71 -2.85
C THR A 92 7.78 7.23 -2.91
N ASP A 93 8.35 7.85 -3.95
CA ASP A 93 8.47 9.32 -4.07
C ASP A 93 7.12 10.04 -4.17
N TYR A 94 6.07 9.33 -4.57
CA TYR A 94 4.71 9.88 -4.67
C TYR A 94 4.00 9.99 -3.31
N PHE A 95 4.48 9.30 -2.29
CA PHE A 95 3.78 9.11 -1.03
C PHE A 95 4.40 9.88 0.14
N GLY A 96 3.63 10.03 1.20
CA GLY A 96 4.09 10.59 2.45
C GLY A 96 3.19 10.25 3.62
N LEU A 97 3.69 10.55 4.82
CA LEU A 97 2.93 10.44 6.05
C LEU A 97 2.50 11.83 6.52
N ARG A 98 1.23 11.97 6.89
CA ARG A 98 0.70 13.16 7.56
C ARG A 98 0.39 12.86 9.00
N TYR A 99 0.50 13.87 9.86
CA TYR A 99 0.00 13.82 11.23
C TYR A 99 -0.75 15.11 11.55
N VAL A 100 -1.46 15.11 12.68
CA VAL A 100 -2.13 16.29 13.22
C VAL A 100 -1.39 16.69 14.49
N ASP A 101 -1.03 17.96 14.62
CA ASP A 101 -0.40 18.47 15.84
C ASP A 101 -1.44 18.75 16.94
N CYS A 102 -0.97 19.18 18.11
CA CYS A 102 -1.82 19.53 19.25
C CYS A 102 -2.77 20.71 18.97
N ASN A 103 -2.49 21.53 17.95
CA ASN A 103 -3.33 22.65 17.53
C ASN A 103 -4.35 22.24 16.45
N GLY A 104 -4.46 20.95 16.12
CA GLY A 104 -5.34 20.46 15.07
C GLY A 104 -4.83 20.72 13.64
N GLN A 105 -3.60 21.22 13.48
CA GLN A 105 -3.02 21.51 12.17
C GLN A 105 -2.42 20.27 11.54
N ARG A 106 -2.63 20.12 10.23
CA ARG A 106 -2.16 18.96 9.48
C ARG A 106 -0.77 19.20 8.92
N HIS A 107 0.18 18.36 9.29
CA HIS A 107 1.57 18.46 8.86
C HIS A 107 1.99 17.23 8.05
N TRP A 108 2.94 17.43 7.15
CA TRP A 108 3.66 16.32 6.52
C TRP A 108 4.87 15.96 7.39
N LEU A 109 5.08 14.66 7.60
CA LEU A 109 6.28 14.16 8.25
C LEU A 109 7.50 14.46 7.38
N HIS A 110 8.47 15.19 7.92
CA HIS A 110 9.74 15.42 7.26
C HIS A 110 10.62 14.17 7.34
N LEU A 111 10.99 13.64 6.18
CA LEU A 111 11.74 12.39 6.06
C LEU A 111 13.18 12.49 6.60
N ALA A 112 13.80 13.67 6.54
CA ALA A 112 15.17 13.90 7.00
C ALA A 112 15.29 14.18 8.51
N LYS A 113 14.17 14.46 9.19
CA LYS A 113 14.14 14.82 10.62
C LYS A 113 13.72 13.62 11.47
N LEU A 114 14.13 13.63 12.74
CA LEU A 114 13.71 12.61 13.72
C LEU A 114 12.18 12.61 13.87
N ILE A 115 11.59 11.42 13.96
CA ILE A 115 10.13 11.26 14.11
C ILE A 115 9.69 11.92 15.41
N LEU A 116 10.31 11.54 16.53
CA LEU A 116 9.94 12.01 17.86
C LEU A 116 9.99 13.54 18.01
N LYS A 117 10.95 14.21 17.36
CA LYS A 117 11.05 15.68 17.39
C LYS A 117 9.88 16.39 16.69
N GLN A 118 9.18 15.71 15.80
CA GLN A 118 8.07 16.27 15.01
C GLN A 118 6.71 16.00 15.64
N VAL A 119 6.56 14.87 16.35
CA VAL A 119 5.29 14.40 16.92
C VAL A 119 5.29 14.36 18.44
N LYS A 120 6.22 15.09 19.09
CA LYS A 120 6.42 15.10 20.55
C LYS A 120 5.14 15.33 21.37
N ASP A 121 4.20 16.11 20.84
CA ASP A 121 2.96 16.49 21.54
C ASP A 121 1.75 15.65 21.08
N ALA A 122 1.95 14.66 20.21
CA ALA A 122 0.89 13.80 19.70
C ALA A 122 0.82 12.50 20.52
N SER A 123 -0.28 12.30 21.26
CA SER A 123 -0.57 11.04 21.94
C SER A 123 -2.07 10.72 21.82
N PRO A 124 -2.46 9.59 21.19
CA PRO A 124 -1.61 8.60 20.52
C PRO A 124 -0.92 9.16 19.25
N ILE A 125 0.25 8.64 18.91
CA ILE A 125 0.96 8.99 17.67
C ILE A 125 0.23 8.35 16.49
N LEU A 126 -0.46 9.18 15.72
CA LEU A 126 -1.24 8.77 14.57
C LEU A 126 -0.75 9.42 13.29
N PHE A 127 -0.41 8.60 12.32
CA PHE A 127 -0.09 9.01 10.96
C PHE A 127 -1.19 8.63 9.98
N SER A 128 -1.24 9.33 8.86
CA SER A 128 -2.08 9.01 7.71
C SER A 128 -1.20 8.90 6.47
N PHE A 129 -1.16 7.73 5.85
CA PHE A 129 -0.48 7.50 4.59
C PHE A 129 -1.27 8.12 3.44
N ARG A 130 -0.66 9.02 2.68
CA ARG A 130 -1.33 9.80 1.64
C ARG A 130 -0.42 10.00 0.44
N VAL A 131 -1.02 10.24 -0.73
CA VAL A 131 -0.29 10.74 -1.90
C VAL A 131 0.10 12.19 -1.63
N LYS A 132 1.37 12.50 -1.83
CA LYS A 132 1.96 13.84 -1.68
C LYS A 132 2.15 14.51 -3.03
N PHE A 133 2.57 13.75 -4.03
CA PHE A 133 2.78 14.23 -5.38
C PHE A 133 2.01 13.34 -6.33
N TYR A 134 1.10 13.93 -7.12
CA TYR A 134 0.40 13.18 -8.16
C TYR A 134 1.24 13.17 -9.43
N PRO A 135 1.43 12.01 -10.08
CA PRO A 135 2.10 11.97 -11.36
C PRO A 135 1.26 12.75 -12.39
N PRO A 136 1.90 13.48 -13.33
CA PRO A 136 1.18 14.20 -14.38
C PRO A 136 0.40 13.26 -15.31
N ASN A 137 0.86 12.01 -15.43
CA ASN A 137 0.16 10.97 -16.15
C ASN A 137 0.24 9.64 -15.38
N PRO A 138 -0.86 9.13 -14.81
CA PRO A 138 -0.87 7.90 -14.03
C PRO A 138 -0.57 6.64 -14.87
N LEU A 139 -0.71 6.70 -16.19
CA LEU A 139 -0.39 5.59 -17.09
C LEU A 139 1.12 5.34 -17.22
N LEU A 140 1.95 6.29 -16.80
CA LEU A 140 3.42 6.15 -16.81
C LEU A 140 3.97 5.47 -15.56
N LEU A 141 3.12 5.21 -14.57
CA LEU A 141 3.51 4.45 -13.39
C LEU A 141 3.80 2.99 -13.76
N LYS A 142 4.96 2.51 -13.34
CA LYS A 142 5.42 1.17 -13.71
C LYS A 142 4.68 0.09 -12.94
N GLU A 143 4.42 0.34 -11.65
CA GLU A 143 3.85 -0.67 -10.76
C GLU A 143 2.32 -0.54 -10.66
N ASP A 144 1.64 -1.68 -10.78
CA ASP A 144 0.19 -1.77 -10.51
C ASP A 144 -0.14 -1.38 -9.07
N ALA A 145 0.73 -1.73 -8.10
CA ALA A 145 0.55 -1.38 -6.69
C ALA A 145 0.52 0.14 -6.47
N THR A 146 1.42 0.89 -7.12
CA THR A 146 1.44 2.35 -7.06
C THR A 146 0.16 2.94 -7.66
N ARG A 147 -0.23 2.46 -8.85
CA ARG A 147 -1.48 2.90 -9.52
C ARG A 147 -2.70 2.67 -8.64
N PHE A 148 -2.77 1.51 -7.99
CA PHE A 148 -3.86 1.18 -7.07
C PHE A 148 -3.92 2.13 -5.88
N GLN A 149 -2.79 2.43 -5.23
CA GLN A 149 -2.76 3.38 -4.11
C GLN A 149 -3.16 4.80 -4.54
N ILE A 150 -2.77 5.25 -5.74
CA ILE A 150 -3.24 6.54 -6.27
C ILE A 150 -4.74 6.53 -6.52
N TYR A 151 -5.28 5.44 -7.09
CA TYR A 151 -6.72 5.27 -7.25
C TYR A 151 -7.46 5.37 -5.91
N LEU A 152 -7.00 4.69 -4.86
CA LEU A 152 -7.61 4.77 -3.53
C LEU A 152 -7.62 6.20 -2.98
N GLN A 153 -6.53 6.93 -3.18
CA GLN A 153 -6.47 8.35 -2.80
C GLN A 153 -7.49 9.19 -3.58
N LEU A 154 -7.60 9.02 -4.89
CA LEU A 154 -8.55 9.75 -5.73
C LEU A 154 -10.00 9.43 -5.36
N LYS A 155 -10.33 8.15 -5.15
CA LYS A 155 -11.63 7.70 -4.65
C LYS A 155 -11.99 8.39 -3.34
N ARG A 156 -11.04 8.44 -2.40
CA ARG A 156 -11.19 9.12 -1.12
C ARG A 156 -11.41 10.63 -1.30
N ASP A 157 -10.62 11.27 -2.15
CA ASP A 157 -10.72 12.72 -2.37
C ASP A 157 -12.03 13.09 -3.09
N LEU A 158 -12.53 12.25 -3.99
CA LEU A 158 -13.85 12.38 -4.58
C LEU A 158 -14.95 12.32 -3.51
N ALA A 159 -14.92 11.31 -2.65
CA ALA A 159 -15.90 11.13 -1.57
C ALA A 159 -15.91 12.29 -0.56
N HIS A 160 -14.76 12.93 -0.34
CA HIS A 160 -14.62 14.09 0.54
C HIS A 160 -14.77 15.44 -0.18
N GLY A 161 -15.10 15.47 -1.47
CA GLY A 161 -15.27 16.71 -2.24
C GLY A 161 -13.99 17.53 -2.40
N ARG A 162 -12.82 16.88 -2.43
CA ARG A 162 -11.50 17.53 -2.56
C ARG A 162 -11.01 17.64 -4.00
N LEU A 163 -11.67 16.94 -4.93
CA LEU A 163 -11.38 17.06 -6.35
C LEU A 163 -12.21 18.21 -6.93
N PHE A 164 -11.52 19.15 -7.59
CA PHE A 164 -12.17 20.19 -8.37
C PHE A 164 -12.69 19.56 -9.67
N CYS A 165 -14.00 19.28 -9.71
CA CYS A 165 -14.66 18.71 -10.87
C CYS A 165 -16.12 19.16 -10.91
N THR A 166 -16.73 19.10 -12.09
CA THR A 166 -18.16 19.33 -12.27
C THR A 166 -18.97 18.15 -11.72
N PHE A 167 -20.26 18.35 -11.50
CA PHE A 167 -21.15 17.28 -11.03
C PHE A 167 -21.17 16.07 -11.97
N ASN A 168 -21.18 16.30 -13.28
CA ASN A 168 -21.20 15.22 -14.27
C ASN A 168 -19.89 14.40 -14.25
N GLU A 169 -18.75 15.06 -14.10
CA GLU A 169 -17.46 14.38 -13.95
C GLU A 169 -17.38 13.59 -12.64
N ALA A 170 -17.85 14.16 -11.53
CA ALA A 170 -17.93 13.47 -10.25
C ALA A 170 -18.81 12.22 -10.33
N ALA A 171 -19.98 12.32 -11.00
CA ALA A 171 -20.89 11.20 -11.22
C ALA A 171 -20.25 10.11 -12.08
N MET A 172 -19.54 10.49 -13.16
CA MET A 172 -18.81 9.55 -14.01
C MET A 172 -17.68 8.84 -13.25
N LEU A 173 -16.85 9.57 -12.51
CA LEU A 173 -15.80 8.98 -11.67
C LEU A 173 -16.37 8.06 -10.59
N GLY A 174 -17.52 8.42 -10.02
CA GLY A 174 -18.25 7.59 -9.07
C GLY A 174 -18.74 6.28 -9.70
N ALA A 175 -19.29 6.34 -10.91
CA ALA A 175 -19.70 5.14 -11.65
C ALA A 175 -18.50 4.22 -11.96
N LEU A 176 -17.37 4.78 -12.40
CA LEU A 176 -16.13 4.03 -12.67
C LEU A 176 -15.51 3.41 -11.41
N THR A 177 -15.79 3.94 -10.24
CA THR A 177 -15.34 3.39 -8.96
C THR A 177 -16.09 2.10 -8.57
N ILE A 178 -17.31 1.92 -9.11
CA ILE A 178 -18.18 0.76 -8.85
C ILE A 178 -17.95 -0.37 -9.86
N GLN A 179 -17.59 -0.01 -11.10
CA GLN A 179 -17.35 -0.93 -12.21
C GLN A 179 -16.19 -1.90 -11.94
#